data_AF-A0A0F9GFC8-F1
#
_entry.id   AF-A0A0F9GFC8-F1
#
_cell.length_a   1.000
_cell.length_b   1.000
_cell.length_c   1.000
_cell.angle_alpha   90.00
_cell.angle_beta   90.00
_cell.angle_gamma   90.00
#
_symmetry.space_group_name_H-M   'P 1'
#
loop_
_entity.id
_entity.type
_entity.pdbx_description
1 polymer ?
#
loop_
_entity_poly.entity_id
_entity_poly.type
_entity_poly.pdbx_seq_one_letter_code
_entity_poly.pdbx_strand_id
1 'polypeptide(L)'
;EKAAEEEAAEKEAAEKAEAEAKAKEDVDAGDPADDEVPEAVQAMLDEAKDVLAEAKEQTQLAECGRIISEKLGDSGLPAAIRSKIADSFAGRVFEATAIEAEIESFKSLLTVMDESGDVRLPESQTRISGMINVGDRFELSFMRLIAGKAGFEKLVEMRKDKIVSDYGVGVLEHYAEAGSPALPDTYRLADWYVQFAGDYDHALRGEMTPDRLRETTVTTGNMTSIVKNTLNLLSSVDYSQKEQWWDPIVRNQDVDSLDQATLVRTYGLANLDIVPEGSTYQELAWTDQEETASYAKRGNFIPITLETFMLDKLAKVQVLPSLMANSWFNTISDLVSNVFTLNTAAGPVLSATGALFNATAITNVAGHVNLLTTAFSYSQYHVVRRAMMKQTDRPLGAGRRLLIQPKFILGPLDLESVFQEVRDSDLVPNQQSGGETGGANLGIQTRNTAKGTFEYIIVPQWTDADNWAAVADPAQFPAIWLLWLRGRRTPELYTADSEQSGAMFTNDTIRFKVRMFSFRFSSSYDCAPVSDFRGLHKSNV
;
A
#
# COMPACT_ATOMS: atom_id res chain seq x y z
N GLU A 1 -14.82 -55.74 -11.09
CA GLU A 1 -15.02 -56.38 -12.40
C GLU A 1 -14.36 -55.64 -13.55
N LYS A 2 -14.61 -54.35 -13.84
CA LYS A 2 -13.77 -53.67 -14.86
C LYS A 2 -12.29 -53.47 -14.48
N ALA A 3 -11.95 -53.46 -13.19
CA ALA A 3 -10.56 -53.41 -12.73
C ALA A 3 -9.90 -54.80 -12.51
N ALA A 4 -10.61 -55.91 -12.75
CA ALA A 4 -10.05 -57.27 -12.58
C ALA A 4 -9.82 -58.00 -13.92
N GLU A 5 -10.46 -57.57 -15.01
CA GLU A 5 -10.14 -58.02 -16.38
C GLU A 5 -8.92 -57.29 -16.97
N GLU A 6 -8.62 -56.07 -16.51
CA GLU A 6 -7.51 -55.27 -17.05
C GLU A 6 -6.13 -55.76 -16.53
N GLU A 7 -6.04 -56.21 -15.28
CA GLU A 7 -4.81 -56.77 -14.68
C GLU A 7 -4.42 -58.15 -15.27
N ALA A 8 -5.38 -58.87 -15.85
CA ALA A 8 -5.15 -60.19 -16.44
C ALA A 8 -4.58 -60.12 -17.87
N ALA A 9 -4.91 -59.08 -18.65
CA ALA A 9 -4.33 -58.86 -19.97
C ALA A 9 -2.88 -58.35 -19.90
N GLU A 10 -2.53 -57.62 -18.85
CA GLU A 10 -1.20 -57.04 -18.64
C GLU A 10 -0.14 -58.11 -18.26
N LYS A 11 -0.54 -59.23 -17.63
CA LYS A 11 0.37 -60.35 -17.32
C LYS A 11 0.74 -61.21 -18.53
N GLU A 12 -0.16 -61.39 -19.49
CA GLU A 12 0.08 -62.24 -20.67
C GLU A 12 1.03 -61.57 -21.68
N ALA A 13 1.06 -60.24 -21.72
CA ALA A 13 1.98 -59.46 -22.57
C ALA A 13 3.42 -59.44 -22.01
N ALA A 14 3.58 -59.45 -20.68
CA ALA A 14 4.89 -59.42 -20.03
C ALA A 14 5.67 -60.74 -20.19
N GLU A 15 5.00 -61.90 -20.19
CA GLU A 15 5.65 -63.22 -20.31
C GLU A 15 6.17 -63.50 -21.74
N LYS A 16 5.53 -62.91 -22.76
CA LYS A 16 5.99 -63.01 -24.16
C LYS A 16 7.23 -62.18 -24.45
N ALA A 17 7.38 -61.02 -23.81
CA ALA A 17 8.53 -60.13 -24.01
C ALA A 17 9.82 -60.69 -23.37
N GLU A 18 9.71 -61.39 -22.23
CA GLU A 18 10.88 -62.01 -21.57
C GLU A 18 11.41 -63.24 -22.33
N ALA A 19 10.54 -63.94 -23.06
CA ALA A 19 10.92 -65.07 -23.91
C ALA A 19 11.69 -64.66 -25.19
N GLU A 20 11.39 -63.49 -25.77
CA GLU A 20 12.13 -62.97 -26.94
C GLU A 20 13.49 -62.35 -26.58
N ALA A 21 13.64 -61.83 -25.35
CA ALA A 21 14.89 -61.24 -24.89
C ALA A 21 15.99 -62.29 -24.62
N LYS A 22 15.62 -63.52 -24.21
CA LYS A 22 16.59 -64.59 -23.89
C LYS A 22 17.14 -65.33 -25.11
N ALA A 23 16.59 -65.11 -26.29
CA ALA A 23 16.96 -65.83 -27.52
C ALA A 23 17.98 -65.08 -28.40
N LYS A 24 18.39 -63.86 -28.02
CA LYS A 24 19.27 -63.01 -28.85
C LYS A 24 20.70 -62.80 -28.31
N GLU A 25 21.05 -63.35 -27.15
CA GLU A 25 22.34 -63.05 -26.49
C GLU A 25 23.44 -64.12 -26.64
N ASP A 26 23.18 -65.26 -27.28
CA ASP A 26 24.17 -66.36 -27.38
C ASP A 26 24.43 -66.83 -28.83
N VAL A 27 24.99 -66.00 -29.71
CA VAL A 27 25.85 -66.50 -30.81
C VAL A 27 26.82 -65.40 -31.30
N ASP A 28 28.01 -65.32 -30.70
CA ASP A 28 29.22 -64.82 -31.39
C ASP A 28 30.46 -65.55 -30.83
N ALA A 29 31.09 -66.39 -31.67
CA ALA A 29 32.54 -66.65 -31.73
C ALA A 29 32.85 -67.95 -32.51
N GLY A 30 33.64 -67.84 -33.59
CA GLY A 30 34.46 -68.95 -34.11
C GLY A 30 34.50 -69.10 -35.64
N ASP A 31 35.50 -68.49 -36.26
CA ASP A 31 35.89 -68.54 -37.69
C ASP A 31 36.78 -69.80 -37.99
N PRO A 32 37.21 -70.12 -39.23
CA PRO A 32 36.45 -70.70 -40.37
C PRO A 32 37.11 -71.98 -40.97
N ALA A 33 36.41 -72.71 -41.85
CA ALA A 33 37.01 -73.42 -43.00
C ALA A 33 35.94 -74.00 -43.96
N ASP A 34 36.03 -73.56 -45.21
CA ASP A 34 35.65 -74.21 -46.48
C ASP A 34 34.27 -74.88 -46.63
N ASP A 35 33.35 -74.15 -47.26
CA ASP A 35 32.67 -74.65 -48.46
C ASP A 35 32.19 -73.45 -49.31
N GLU A 36 32.59 -73.43 -50.58
CA GLU A 36 32.40 -72.34 -51.54
C GLU A 36 30.93 -71.94 -51.71
N VAL A 37 30.56 -70.74 -51.24
CA VAL A 37 29.30 -70.09 -51.60
C VAL A 37 29.44 -69.56 -53.03
N PRO A 38 28.52 -69.88 -53.96
CA PRO A 38 28.60 -69.41 -55.34
C PRO A 38 28.65 -67.87 -55.40
N GLU A 39 29.56 -67.33 -56.20
CA GLU A 39 29.82 -65.89 -56.41
C GLU A 39 28.54 -65.06 -56.68
N ALA A 40 27.48 -65.69 -57.20
CA ALA A 40 26.17 -65.09 -57.44
C ALA A 40 25.37 -64.77 -56.15
N VAL A 41 25.52 -65.54 -55.07
CA VAL A 41 24.74 -65.36 -53.84
C VAL A 41 25.35 -64.29 -52.94
N GLN A 42 26.68 -64.14 -52.95
CA GLN A 42 27.35 -63.02 -52.26
C GLN A 42 27.06 -61.69 -52.95
N ALA A 43 27.05 -61.65 -54.30
CA ALA A 43 26.64 -60.47 -55.05
C ALA A 43 25.19 -60.06 -54.75
N MET A 44 24.24 -61.01 -54.67
CA MET A 44 22.85 -60.72 -54.31
C MET A 44 22.68 -60.29 -52.83
N LEU A 45 23.54 -60.76 -51.93
CA LEU A 45 23.51 -60.37 -50.52
C LEU A 45 24.07 -58.96 -50.30
N ASP A 46 25.11 -58.59 -51.03
CA ASP A 46 25.69 -57.25 -50.98
C ASP A 46 24.78 -56.23 -51.70
N GLU A 47 24.17 -56.60 -52.84
CA GLU A 47 23.13 -55.79 -53.48
C GLU A 47 21.89 -55.61 -52.57
N ALA A 48 21.48 -56.64 -51.83
CA ALA A 48 20.39 -56.53 -50.86
C ALA A 48 20.73 -55.67 -49.64
N LYS A 49 22.00 -55.64 -49.20
CA LYS A 49 22.45 -54.74 -48.12
C LYS A 49 22.52 -53.30 -48.60
N ASP A 50 22.94 -53.05 -49.83
CA ASP A 50 22.98 -51.73 -50.43
C ASP A 50 21.56 -51.16 -50.61
N VAL A 51 20.62 -51.97 -51.11
CA VAL A 51 19.19 -51.58 -51.20
C VAL A 51 18.58 -51.30 -49.82
N LEU A 52 18.98 -52.06 -48.78
CA LEU A 52 18.50 -51.85 -47.42
C LEU A 52 19.14 -50.64 -46.74
N ALA A 53 20.39 -50.29 -47.09
CA ALA A 53 21.05 -49.06 -46.67
C ALA A 53 20.39 -47.83 -47.31
N GLU A 54 20.12 -47.86 -48.62
CA GLU A 54 19.39 -46.81 -49.34
C GLU A 54 17.97 -46.63 -48.78
N ALA A 55 17.26 -47.73 -48.46
CA ALA A 55 15.94 -47.66 -47.86
C ALA A 55 15.97 -47.03 -46.45
N LYS A 56 16.99 -47.33 -45.64
CA LYS A 56 17.18 -46.71 -44.32
C LYS A 56 17.45 -45.22 -44.41
N GLU A 57 18.32 -44.80 -45.33
CA GLU A 57 18.60 -43.37 -45.56
C GLU A 57 17.34 -42.63 -46.03
N GLN A 58 16.53 -43.21 -46.91
CA GLN A 58 15.25 -42.64 -47.32
C GLN A 58 14.26 -42.51 -46.16
N THR A 59 14.18 -43.51 -45.28
CA THR A 59 13.32 -43.42 -44.08
C THR A 59 13.78 -42.34 -43.10
N GLN A 60 15.09 -42.20 -42.88
CA GLN A 60 15.65 -41.18 -41.98
C GLN A 60 15.43 -39.76 -42.53
N LEU A 61 15.55 -39.57 -43.85
CA LEU A 61 15.25 -38.28 -44.49
C LEU A 61 13.77 -37.92 -44.38
N ALA A 62 12.86 -38.90 -44.49
CA ALA A 62 11.43 -38.69 -44.31
C ALA A 62 11.07 -38.32 -42.85
N GLU A 63 11.70 -38.97 -41.87
CA GLU A 63 11.53 -38.65 -40.45
C GLU A 63 12.05 -37.25 -40.11
N CYS A 64 13.25 -36.90 -40.60
CA CYS A 64 13.81 -35.55 -40.45
C CYS A 64 12.91 -34.49 -41.08
N GLY A 65 12.36 -34.75 -42.28
CA GLY A 65 11.39 -33.87 -42.94
C GLY A 65 10.12 -33.64 -42.11
N ARG A 66 9.62 -34.68 -41.44
CA ARG A 66 8.46 -34.58 -40.54
C ARG A 66 8.77 -33.70 -39.33
N ILE A 67 9.93 -33.91 -38.69
CA ILE A 67 10.37 -33.14 -37.52
C ILE A 67 10.54 -31.64 -37.87
N ILE A 68 11.11 -31.32 -39.04
CA ILE A 68 11.22 -29.95 -39.55
C ILE A 68 9.85 -29.29 -39.62
N SER A 69 8.89 -29.97 -40.25
CA SER A 69 7.54 -29.43 -40.46
C SER A 69 6.78 -29.20 -39.16
N GLU A 70 6.93 -30.11 -38.19
CA GLU A 70 6.29 -30.05 -36.88
C GLU A 70 6.90 -28.90 -36.04
N LYS A 71 8.22 -28.86 -35.89
CA LYS A 71 8.92 -27.86 -35.07
C LYS A 71 8.83 -26.45 -35.66
N LEU A 72 8.89 -26.29 -36.99
CA LEU A 72 8.69 -24.97 -37.62
C LEU A 72 7.23 -24.50 -37.55
N GLY A 73 6.26 -25.43 -37.59
CA GLY A 73 4.85 -25.14 -37.37
C GLY A 73 4.59 -24.55 -35.99
N ASP A 74 5.20 -25.16 -34.97
CA ASP A 74 5.05 -24.75 -33.57
C ASP A 74 5.91 -23.53 -33.18
N SER A 75 6.94 -23.20 -33.97
CA SER A 75 7.92 -22.17 -33.63
C SER A 75 7.39 -20.72 -33.58
N GLY A 76 6.27 -20.43 -34.26
CA GLY A 76 5.68 -19.09 -34.34
C GLY A 76 6.47 -18.06 -35.16
N LEU A 77 7.48 -18.47 -35.93
CA LEU A 77 8.37 -17.56 -36.66
C LEU A 77 7.74 -17.01 -37.97
N PRO A 78 8.10 -15.78 -38.42
CA PRO A 78 7.70 -15.24 -39.73
C PRO A 78 8.05 -16.16 -40.90
N ALA A 79 7.21 -16.17 -41.95
CA ALA A 79 7.33 -17.11 -43.08
C ALA A 79 8.70 -17.08 -43.80
N ALA A 80 9.34 -15.91 -43.88
CA ALA A 80 10.65 -15.73 -44.50
C ALA A 80 11.82 -16.34 -43.70
N ILE A 81 11.67 -16.46 -42.38
CA ILE A 81 12.67 -17.09 -41.51
C ILE A 81 12.44 -18.61 -41.51
N ARG A 82 11.18 -19.04 -41.51
CA ARG A 82 10.82 -20.46 -41.64
C ARG A 82 11.36 -21.07 -42.93
N SER A 83 11.29 -20.37 -44.05
CA SER A 83 11.88 -20.85 -45.31
C SER A 83 13.40 -20.97 -45.23
N LYS A 84 14.09 -19.99 -44.64
CA LYS A 84 15.56 -20.06 -44.47
C LYS A 84 16.02 -21.21 -43.58
N ILE A 85 15.32 -21.46 -42.48
CA ILE A 85 15.61 -22.60 -41.60
C ILE A 85 15.32 -23.90 -42.36
N ALA A 86 14.17 -24.01 -43.05
CA ALA A 86 13.85 -25.18 -43.86
C ALA A 86 14.90 -25.47 -44.95
N ASP A 87 15.40 -24.43 -45.62
CA ASP A 87 16.43 -24.55 -46.66
C ASP A 87 17.78 -25.00 -46.09
N SER A 88 18.12 -24.59 -44.85
CA SER A 88 19.38 -24.97 -44.20
C SER A 88 19.45 -26.44 -43.77
N PHE A 89 18.29 -27.05 -43.51
CA PHE A 89 18.16 -28.45 -43.08
C PHE A 89 17.64 -29.38 -44.19
N ALA A 90 17.34 -28.85 -45.38
CA ALA A 90 16.89 -29.65 -46.52
C ALA A 90 17.99 -30.64 -46.97
N GLY A 91 17.63 -31.93 -47.02
CA GLY A 91 18.51 -32.99 -47.53
C GLY A 91 19.65 -33.40 -46.59
N ARG A 92 19.58 -33.04 -45.30
CA ARG A 92 20.55 -33.48 -44.28
C ARG A 92 19.86 -34.33 -43.22
N VAL A 93 20.57 -35.33 -42.72
CA VAL A 93 20.20 -36.05 -41.48
C VAL A 93 20.76 -35.24 -40.32
N PHE A 94 19.91 -34.83 -39.38
CA PHE A 94 20.29 -34.05 -38.20
C PHE A 94 19.53 -34.55 -36.98
N GLU A 95 20.06 -34.25 -35.80
CA GLU A 95 19.41 -34.54 -34.52
C GLU A 95 18.40 -33.44 -34.16
N ALA A 96 17.28 -33.80 -33.51
CA ALA A 96 16.19 -32.87 -33.19
C ALA A 96 16.65 -31.62 -32.41
N THR A 97 17.71 -31.74 -31.60
CA THR A 97 18.30 -30.65 -30.81
C THR A 97 18.93 -29.55 -31.65
N ALA A 98 19.43 -29.87 -32.86
CA ALA A 98 20.08 -28.90 -33.74
C ALA A 98 19.08 -27.87 -34.32
N ILE A 99 17.86 -28.31 -34.65
CA ILE A 99 16.80 -27.40 -35.12
C ILE A 99 16.33 -26.48 -34.00
N GLU A 100 16.21 -26.99 -32.78
CA GLU A 100 15.78 -26.19 -31.62
C GLU A 100 16.78 -25.07 -31.31
N ALA A 101 18.09 -25.36 -31.35
CA ALA A 101 19.14 -24.37 -31.18
C ALA A 101 19.12 -23.28 -32.27
N GLU A 102 18.89 -23.67 -33.54
CA GLU A 102 18.79 -22.71 -34.64
C GLU A 102 17.54 -21.82 -34.49
N ILE A 103 16.39 -22.40 -34.14
CA ILE A 103 15.14 -21.66 -33.85
C ILE A 103 15.36 -20.66 -32.70
N GLU A 104 16.03 -21.07 -31.64
CA GLU A 104 16.36 -20.22 -30.49
C GLU A 104 17.30 -19.07 -30.88
N SER A 105 18.31 -19.35 -31.72
CA SER A 105 19.21 -18.31 -32.23
C SER A 105 18.47 -17.24 -33.04
N PHE A 106 17.54 -17.64 -33.93
CA PHE A 106 16.74 -16.70 -34.72
C PHE A 106 15.72 -15.95 -33.87
N LYS A 107 15.15 -16.59 -32.84
CA LYS A 107 14.29 -15.90 -31.86
C LYS A 107 15.08 -14.83 -31.11
N SER A 108 16.28 -15.15 -30.62
CA SER A 108 17.14 -14.18 -29.92
C SER A 108 17.54 -13.00 -30.81
N LEU A 109 17.86 -13.24 -32.09
CA LEU A 109 18.14 -12.18 -33.06
C LEU A 109 16.92 -11.30 -33.35
N LEU A 110 15.73 -11.91 -33.44
CA LEU A 110 14.47 -11.16 -33.53
C LEU A 110 14.24 -10.29 -32.29
N THR A 111 14.54 -10.81 -31.10
CA THR A 111 14.43 -10.03 -29.85
C THR A 111 15.38 -8.83 -29.84
N VAL A 112 16.59 -8.96 -30.39
CA VAL A 112 17.57 -7.87 -30.48
C VAL A 112 17.21 -6.87 -31.59
N MET A 113 16.60 -7.33 -32.69
CA MET A 113 16.20 -6.46 -33.81
C MET A 113 14.83 -5.79 -33.60
N ASP A 114 14.04 -6.23 -32.62
CA ASP A 114 12.68 -5.73 -32.35
C ASP A 114 12.63 -4.53 -31.38
N GLU A 115 13.48 -3.53 -31.60
CA GLU A 115 13.29 -2.18 -31.00
C GLU A 115 12.08 -1.43 -31.62
N SER A 116 11.23 -2.10 -32.44
CA SER A 116 10.14 -1.43 -33.20
C SER A 116 8.75 -2.11 -33.21
N GLY A 117 8.51 -3.18 -32.46
CA GLY A 117 7.17 -3.56 -31.99
C GLY A 117 6.51 -4.79 -32.62
N ASP A 118 6.40 -5.80 -31.75
CA ASP A 118 5.25 -6.66 -31.42
C ASP A 118 4.94 -7.86 -32.35
N VAL A 119 4.90 -9.04 -31.71
CA VAL A 119 4.39 -10.30 -32.26
C VAL A 119 3.21 -10.73 -31.42
N ARG A 120 2.00 -10.66 -31.99
CA ARG A 120 0.82 -11.30 -31.41
C ARG A 120 0.97 -12.82 -31.49
N LEU A 121 1.20 -13.47 -30.36
CA LEU A 121 1.13 -14.92 -30.22
C LEU A 121 -0.33 -15.37 -29.97
N PRO A 122 -0.73 -16.58 -30.43
CA PRO A 122 -2.04 -17.15 -30.14
C PRO A 122 -2.20 -17.52 -28.65
N GLU A 123 -3.44 -17.42 -28.15
CA GLU A 123 -3.97 -17.44 -26.77
C GLU A 123 -3.47 -18.47 -25.73
N SER A 124 -2.43 -19.27 -25.92
CA SER A 124 -2.07 -20.34 -24.97
C SER A 124 -0.66 -20.32 -24.38
N GLN A 125 0.13 -19.25 -24.54
CA GLN A 125 1.44 -19.17 -23.89
C GLN A 125 1.56 -17.94 -22.99
N THR A 126 1.99 -18.22 -21.75
CA THR A 126 2.31 -17.29 -20.68
C THR A 126 3.08 -16.07 -21.20
N ARG A 127 2.57 -14.88 -20.86
CA ARG A 127 3.23 -13.59 -21.10
C ARG A 127 4.72 -13.70 -20.76
N ILE A 128 5.58 -13.38 -21.72
CA ILE A 128 6.98 -13.06 -21.42
C ILE A 128 6.94 -11.78 -20.57
N SER A 129 7.04 -11.97 -19.26
CA SER A 129 7.33 -10.92 -18.29
C SER A 129 8.66 -10.27 -18.68
N GLY A 130 8.60 -9.02 -19.17
CA GLY A 130 9.79 -8.30 -19.59
C GLY A 130 9.51 -7.00 -20.34
N MET A 131 8.32 -6.84 -20.95
CA MET A 131 7.97 -5.61 -21.67
C MET A 131 6.96 -4.78 -20.89
N ILE A 132 7.38 -3.57 -20.49
CA ILE A 132 6.51 -2.53 -19.95
C ILE A 132 5.68 -1.97 -21.11
N ASN A 133 4.36 -1.85 -20.92
CA ASN A 133 3.46 -1.26 -21.90
C ASN A 133 3.88 0.18 -22.23
N VAL A 134 3.61 0.65 -23.44
CA VAL A 134 3.91 2.03 -23.88
C VAL A 134 3.28 3.06 -22.92
N GLY A 135 2.03 2.82 -22.49
CA GLY A 135 1.35 3.67 -21.51
C GLY A 135 2.08 3.72 -20.16
N ASP A 136 2.47 2.56 -19.64
CA ASP A 136 3.23 2.42 -18.40
C ASP A 136 4.60 3.13 -18.50
N ARG A 137 5.27 3.08 -19.66
CA ARG A 137 6.53 3.82 -19.89
C ARG A 137 6.32 5.34 -19.81
N PHE A 138 5.22 5.86 -20.36
CA PHE A 138 4.90 7.28 -20.24
C PHE A 138 4.57 7.66 -18.80
N GLU A 139 3.83 6.83 -18.07
CA GLU A 139 3.54 7.05 -16.66
C GLU A 139 4.83 7.11 -15.83
N LEU A 140 5.73 6.13 -15.99
CA LEU A 140 7.01 6.09 -15.30
C LEU A 140 7.92 7.27 -15.67
N SER A 141 7.95 7.69 -16.94
CA SER A 141 8.69 8.88 -17.36
C SER A 141 8.16 10.16 -16.71
N PHE A 142 6.83 10.29 -16.58
CA PHE A 142 6.20 11.40 -15.89
C PHE A 142 6.47 11.36 -14.38
N MET A 143 6.36 10.19 -13.74
CA MET A 143 6.72 10.00 -12.33
C MET A 143 8.18 10.42 -12.08
N ARG A 144 9.12 10.02 -12.94
CA ARG A 144 10.54 10.41 -12.84
C ARG A 144 10.75 11.92 -13.02
N LEU A 145 9.98 12.57 -13.89
CA LEU A 145 10.04 14.02 -14.12
C LEU A 145 9.53 14.80 -12.89
N ILE A 146 8.44 14.35 -12.27
CA ILE A 146 7.83 15.04 -11.12
C ILE A 146 8.60 14.76 -9.83
N ALA A 147 8.94 13.50 -9.54
CA ALA A 147 9.66 13.12 -8.32
C ALA A 147 11.15 13.47 -8.37
N GLY A 148 11.68 13.71 -9.58
CA GLY A 148 13.11 13.73 -9.85
C GLY A 148 13.72 12.33 -9.78
N LYS A 149 14.96 12.19 -10.26
CA LYS A 149 15.65 10.89 -10.32
C LYS A 149 15.75 10.20 -8.94
N ALA A 150 16.22 10.92 -7.93
CA ALA A 150 16.39 10.37 -6.58
C ALA A 150 15.05 10.07 -5.89
N GLY A 151 14.00 10.87 -6.14
CA GLY A 151 12.67 10.60 -5.63
C GLY A 151 12.06 9.35 -6.26
N PHE A 152 12.25 9.18 -7.57
CA PHE A 152 11.79 8.00 -8.30
C PHE A 152 12.45 6.69 -7.82
N GLU A 153 13.78 6.70 -7.61
CA GLU A 153 14.49 5.54 -7.03
C GLU A 153 13.93 5.16 -5.66
N LYS A 154 13.68 6.16 -4.79
CA LYS A 154 13.03 5.93 -3.49
C LYS A 154 11.61 5.37 -3.62
N LEU A 155 10.82 5.81 -4.60
CA LEU A 155 9.48 5.27 -4.84
C LEU A 155 9.53 3.79 -5.24
N VAL A 156 10.50 3.41 -6.06
CA VAL A 156 10.74 2.00 -6.44
C VAL A 156 11.09 1.17 -5.22
N GLU A 157 11.87 1.70 -4.28
CA GLU A 157 12.20 1.03 -3.02
C GLU A 157 11.00 0.93 -2.07
N MET A 158 10.28 2.03 -1.85
CA MET A 158 9.11 2.13 -0.96
C MET A 158 7.91 1.32 -1.47
N ARG A 159 7.90 0.87 -2.72
CA ARG A 159 6.86 0.00 -3.26
C ARG A 159 6.68 -1.30 -2.46
N LYS A 160 7.68 -1.75 -1.71
CA LYS A 160 7.54 -2.91 -0.80
C LYS A 160 6.65 -2.63 0.42
N ASP A 161 6.45 -1.36 0.77
CA ASP A 161 5.67 -0.96 1.93
C ASP A 161 4.18 -0.92 1.57
N LYS A 162 3.40 -1.81 2.20
CA LYS A 162 1.95 -1.99 1.99
C LYS A 162 1.06 -0.79 2.36
N ILE A 163 1.66 0.36 2.72
CA ILE A 163 0.96 1.58 3.14
C ILE A 163 0.61 2.46 1.93
N VAL A 164 1.35 2.29 0.82
CA VAL A 164 1.11 3.04 -0.42
C VAL A 164 -0.12 2.46 -1.11
N SER A 165 -1.13 3.29 -1.39
CA SER A 165 -2.39 2.86 -2.02
C SER A 165 -2.15 2.08 -3.32
N ASP A 166 -3.03 1.14 -3.66
CA ASP A 166 -2.99 0.30 -4.88
C ASP A 166 -2.80 1.07 -6.21
N TYR A 167 -3.02 2.39 -6.23
CA TYR A 167 -2.89 3.24 -7.41
C TYR A 167 -1.42 3.56 -7.74
N GLY A 168 -0.98 3.19 -8.95
CA GLY A 168 0.38 3.45 -9.46
C GLY A 168 1.46 2.49 -8.97
N VAL A 169 1.17 1.72 -7.90
CA VAL A 169 2.06 0.67 -7.38
C VAL A 169 2.25 -0.44 -8.41
N GLY A 170 1.20 -0.84 -9.12
CA GLY A 170 1.28 -1.87 -10.18
C GLY A 170 2.25 -1.52 -11.32
N VAL A 171 2.32 -0.24 -11.71
CA VAL A 171 3.22 0.21 -12.78
C VAL A 171 4.66 0.24 -12.31
N LEU A 172 4.88 0.69 -11.07
CA LEU A 172 6.17 0.52 -10.42
C LEU A 172 6.51 -0.97 -10.34
N GLU A 173 5.55 -1.84 -9.98
CA GLU A 173 5.61 -3.32 -9.98
C GLU A 173 6.27 -3.90 -11.21
N HIS A 174 5.63 -3.66 -12.34
CA HIS A 174 6.12 -4.08 -13.63
C HIS A 174 7.52 -3.50 -13.94
N TYR A 175 7.84 -2.28 -13.49
CA TYR A 175 9.14 -1.67 -13.72
C TYR A 175 10.32 -2.39 -13.07
N ALA A 176 10.20 -2.80 -11.80
CA ALA A 176 11.29 -3.56 -11.17
C ALA A 176 11.32 -5.02 -11.62
N GLU A 177 10.17 -5.62 -11.97
CA GLU A 177 10.13 -6.97 -12.53
C GLU A 177 10.81 -7.02 -13.91
N ALA A 178 10.66 -5.97 -14.71
CA ALA A 178 11.34 -5.82 -16.00
C ALA A 178 12.84 -5.45 -15.90
N GLY A 179 13.42 -5.41 -14.70
CA GLY A 179 14.84 -5.09 -14.51
C GLY A 179 15.19 -3.61 -14.73
N SER A 180 14.25 -2.70 -14.47
CA SER A 180 14.45 -1.24 -14.57
C SER A 180 14.91 -0.76 -15.96
N PRO A 181 14.12 -1.00 -17.02
CA PRO A 181 14.47 -0.62 -18.39
C PRO A 181 14.62 0.90 -18.53
N ALA A 182 15.37 1.33 -19.56
CA ALA A 182 15.59 2.74 -19.83
C ALA A 182 14.26 3.45 -20.17
N LEU A 183 13.95 4.48 -19.36
CA LEU A 183 12.83 5.38 -19.59
C LEU A 183 13.25 6.51 -20.54
N PRO A 184 12.31 7.08 -21.32
CA PRO A 184 12.57 8.28 -22.11
C PRO A 184 13.16 9.40 -21.25
N ASP A 185 14.23 10.03 -21.72
CA ASP A 185 14.83 11.18 -21.03
C ASP A 185 14.01 12.44 -21.34
N THR A 186 13.11 12.79 -20.43
CA THR A 186 12.34 14.02 -20.46
C THR A 186 12.76 14.93 -19.31
N TYR A 187 13.09 16.19 -19.61
CA TYR A 187 13.50 17.19 -18.62
C TYR A 187 12.48 18.34 -18.47
N ARG A 188 11.59 18.48 -19.45
CA ARG A 188 10.56 19.53 -19.50
C ARG A 188 9.18 18.90 -19.58
N LEU A 189 8.21 19.58 -19.02
CA LEU A 189 6.81 19.16 -19.09
C LEU A 189 6.29 19.26 -20.53
N ALA A 190 6.75 20.26 -21.28
CA ALA A 190 6.45 20.43 -22.69
C ALA A 190 7.03 19.30 -23.56
N ASP A 191 8.28 18.88 -23.32
CA ASP A 191 8.91 17.78 -24.07
C ASP A 191 8.20 16.45 -23.82
N TRP A 192 7.81 16.20 -22.56
CA TRP A 192 7.00 15.03 -22.22
C TRP A 192 5.63 15.07 -22.91
N TYR A 193 4.95 16.22 -22.91
CA TYR A 193 3.66 16.39 -23.59
C TYR A 193 3.78 16.16 -25.10
N VAL A 194 4.81 16.69 -25.76
CA VAL A 194 5.07 16.49 -27.18
C VAL A 194 5.32 15.01 -27.50
N GLN A 195 6.13 14.33 -26.68
CA GLN A 195 6.36 12.88 -26.84
C GLN A 195 5.10 12.05 -26.61
N PHE A 196 4.26 12.45 -25.66
CA PHE A 196 2.99 11.80 -25.37
C PHE A 196 1.96 12.02 -26.48
N ALA A 197 1.91 13.24 -27.03
CA ALA A 197 0.93 13.65 -28.04
C ALA A 197 1.30 13.26 -29.47
N GLY A 198 2.55 12.86 -29.73
CA GLY A 198 3.06 12.58 -31.07
C GLY A 198 3.21 13.84 -31.94
N ASP A 199 3.02 15.03 -31.37
CA ASP A 199 3.06 16.32 -32.06
C ASP A 199 4.51 16.83 -32.19
N TYR A 200 5.29 16.21 -33.09
CA TYR A 200 6.68 16.57 -33.37
C TYR A 200 6.84 17.95 -34.05
N ASP A 201 5.76 18.66 -34.37
CA ASP A 201 5.81 19.99 -34.99
C ASP A 201 5.92 21.13 -33.94
N HIS A 202 6.06 20.78 -32.65
CA HIS A 202 6.18 21.72 -31.52
C HIS A 202 5.05 22.77 -31.44
N ALA A 203 3.95 22.54 -32.14
CA ALA A 203 2.90 23.53 -32.33
C ALA A 203 1.86 23.51 -31.20
N LEU A 204 1.95 22.54 -30.26
CA LEU A 204 1.08 22.41 -29.08
C LEU A 204 -0.41 22.51 -29.47
N ARG A 205 -0.80 21.97 -30.63
CA ARG A 205 -2.13 22.21 -31.20
C ARG A 205 -3.25 21.48 -30.45
N GLY A 206 -2.90 20.59 -29.52
CA GLY A 206 -3.87 19.76 -28.81
C GLY A 206 -4.53 18.70 -29.68
N GLU A 207 -4.17 18.63 -30.96
CA GLU A 207 -4.60 17.61 -31.91
C GLU A 207 -3.59 16.46 -31.86
N MET A 208 -4.02 15.29 -31.40
CA MET A 208 -3.17 14.09 -31.45
C MET A 208 -3.21 13.56 -32.88
N THR A 209 -2.15 13.80 -33.64
CA THR A 209 -2.04 13.42 -35.05
C THR A 209 -1.75 11.91 -35.14
N PRO A 210 -2.64 11.08 -35.71
CA PRO A 210 -2.48 9.63 -35.74
C PRO A 210 -1.56 9.21 -36.88
N ASP A 211 -0.30 9.66 -36.88
CA ASP A 211 0.66 9.34 -37.96
C ASP A 211 1.39 8.02 -37.73
N ARG A 212 1.12 7.33 -36.60
CA ARG A 212 1.60 5.97 -36.35
C ARG A 212 0.46 5.03 -35.94
N LEU A 213 0.38 3.86 -36.58
CA LEU A 213 -0.44 2.68 -36.21
C LEU A 213 -0.17 2.14 -34.78
N ARG A 214 0.72 2.77 -34.00
CA ARG A 214 1.08 2.46 -32.61
C ARG A 214 0.23 3.20 -31.56
N GLU A 215 -0.67 4.10 -31.96
CA GLU A 215 -1.29 5.09 -31.04
C GLU A 215 -2.80 4.95 -30.84
N THR A 216 -3.43 3.85 -31.26
CA THR A 216 -4.89 3.66 -31.06
C THR A 216 -5.29 3.59 -29.58
N THR A 217 -4.34 3.48 -28.66
CA THR A 217 -4.59 3.39 -27.21
C THR A 217 -4.36 4.70 -26.46
N VAL A 218 -3.65 5.69 -27.00
CA VAL A 218 -3.28 6.91 -26.25
C VAL A 218 -4.28 8.01 -26.54
N THR A 219 -5.03 8.45 -25.51
CA THR A 219 -6.01 9.55 -25.61
C THR A 219 -5.69 10.63 -24.56
N THR A 220 -6.29 11.82 -24.68
CA THR A 220 -6.21 12.86 -23.63
C THR A 220 -6.76 12.40 -22.28
N GLY A 221 -7.67 11.41 -22.28
CA GLY A 221 -8.10 10.71 -21.06
C GLY A 221 -6.98 9.90 -20.39
N ASN A 222 -6.12 9.26 -21.20
CA ASN A 222 -4.95 8.56 -20.65
C ASN A 222 -3.94 9.53 -20.05
N MET A 223 -3.73 10.71 -20.64
CA MET A 223 -2.84 11.74 -20.09
C MET A 223 -3.30 12.16 -18.68
N THR A 224 -4.59 12.47 -18.56
CA THR A 224 -5.19 12.89 -17.29
C THR A 224 -5.12 11.77 -16.25
N SER A 225 -5.32 10.52 -16.67
CA SER A 225 -5.17 9.35 -15.82
C SER A 225 -3.74 9.12 -15.34
N ILE A 226 -2.74 9.28 -16.20
CA ILE A 226 -1.31 9.20 -15.86
C ILE A 226 -0.93 10.25 -14.82
N VAL A 227 -1.32 11.51 -15.06
CA VAL A 227 -1.04 12.61 -14.13
C VAL A 227 -1.74 12.35 -12.79
N LYS A 228 -3.00 11.90 -12.81
CA LYS A 228 -3.76 11.55 -11.60
C LYS A 228 -3.09 10.44 -10.80
N ASN A 229 -2.71 9.33 -11.43
CA ASN A 229 -2.08 8.19 -10.77
C ASN A 229 -0.76 8.60 -10.12
N THR A 230 0.07 9.34 -10.85
CA THR A 230 1.35 9.86 -10.35
C THR A 230 1.16 10.79 -9.15
N LEU A 231 0.26 11.77 -9.25
CA LEU A 231 0.00 12.70 -8.15
C LEU A 231 -0.62 12.00 -6.93
N ASN A 232 -1.46 10.99 -7.14
CA ASN A 232 -2.02 10.16 -6.06
C ASN A 232 -0.92 9.44 -5.29
N LEU A 233 -0.08 8.72 -6.02
CA LEU A 233 1.04 7.97 -5.48
C LEU A 233 1.96 8.88 -4.66
N LEU A 234 2.40 10.00 -5.24
CA LEU A 234 3.26 10.97 -4.57
C LEU A 234 2.61 11.56 -3.32
N SER A 235 1.34 11.96 -3.39
CA SER A 235 0.65 12.54 -2.23
C SER A 235 0.44 11.52 -1.11
N SER A 236 0.21 10.24 -1.43
CA SER A 236 0.12 9.15 -0.46
C SER A 236 1.47 8.89 0.20
N VAL A 237 2.55 8.90 -0.57
CA VAL A 237 3.91 8.71 -0.05
C VAL A 237 4.31 9.86 0.87
N ASP A 238 4.12 11.11 0.42
CA ASP A 238 4.39 12.31 1.22
C ASP A 238 3.58 12.32 2.52
N TYR A 239 2.34 11.84 2.49
CA TYR A 239 1.50 11.71 3.68
C TYR A 239 2.00 10.61 4.63
N SER A 240 2.43 9.45 4.09
CA SER A 240 2.92 8.33 4.90
C SER A 240 4.23 8.63 5.64
N GLN A 241 5.08 9.49 5.07
CA GLN A 241 6.34 9.89 5.68
C GLN A 241 6.17 10.92 6.81
N LYS A 242 5.00 11.54 6.93
CA LYS A 242 4.74 12.54 7.96
C LYS A 242 4.45 11.87 9.29
N GLU A 243 5.20 12.25 10.30
CA GLU A 243 4.92 11.87 11.68
C GLU A 243 3.58 12.45 12.13
N GLN A 244 2.64 11.57 12.46
CA GLN A 244 1.31 11.94 12.91
C GLN A 244 1.30 12.03 14.44
N TRP A 245 1.41 13.24 14.97
CA TRP A 245 1.47 13.47 16.42
C TRP A 245 0.23 12.95 17.18
N TRP A 246 -0.92 12.85 16.50
CA TRP A 246 -2.18 12.38 17.10
C TRP A 246 -2.36 10.86 17.11
N ASP A 247 -1.58 10.10 16.34
CA ASP A 247 -1.73 8.64 16.25
C ASP A 247 -1.66 7.93 17.63
N PRO A 248 -0.72 8.27 18.55
CA PRO A 248 -0.66 7.60 19.86
C PRO A 248 -1.82 7.93 20.80
N ILE A 249 -2.63 8.98 20.56
CA ILE A 249 -3.72 9.40 21.45
C ILE A 249 -5.11 8.99 20.96
N VAL A 250 -5.22 8.63 19.68
CA VAL A 250 -6.49 8.33 19.02
C VAL A 250 -6.65 6.84 18.78
N ARG A 251 -7.89 6.34 18.89
CA ARG A 251 -8.26 5.03 18.35
C ARG A 251 -8.86 5.14 16.96
N ASN A 252 -8.24 4.49 15.99
CA ASN A 252 -8.74 4.40 14.63
C ASN A 252 -9.79 3.28 14.52
N GLN A 253 -10.93 3.57 13.89
CA GLN A 253 -11.97 2.59 13.58
C GLN A 253 -12.46 2.77 12.14
N ASP A 254 -12.70 1.67 11.44
CA ASP A 254 -13.27 1.70 10.10
C ASP A 254 -14.79 1.46 10.17
N VAL A 255 -15.55 2.21 9.38
CA VAL A 255 -17.01 2.17 9.30
C VAL A 255 -17.44 1.95 7.86
N ASP A 256 -18.41 1.07 7.63
CA ASP A 256 -18.86 0.72 6.27
C ASP A 256 -20.03 1.57 5.76
N SER A 257 -20.81 2.16 6.67
CA SER A 257 -21.98 3.01 6.37
C SER A 257 -21.68 4.51 6.53
N LEU A 258 -22.48 5.32 5.84
CA LEU A 258 -22.50 6.79 5.93
C LEU A 258 -23.44 7.31 7.02
N ASP A 259 -24.26 6.43 7.60
CA ASP A 259 -25.16 6.79 8.68
C ASP A 259 -24.37 7.22 9.93
N GLN A 260 -25.07 7.83 10.90
CA GLN A 260 -24.43 8.21 12.15
C GLN A 260 -23.81 6.97 12.81
N ALA A 261 -22.50 7.04 13.08
CA ALA A 261 -21.81 5.97 13.76
C ALA A 261 -22.05 6.10 15.26
N THR A 262 -22.55 5.05 15.89
CA THR A 262 -22.75 5.01 17.34
C THR A 262 -21.49 4.50 18.02
N LEU A 263 -20.94 5.32 18.91
CA LEU A 263 -19.86 4.99 19.81
C LEU A 263 -20.50 4.52 21.11
N VAL A 264 -20.72 3.20 21.20
CA VAL A 264 -21.32 2.59 22.38
C VAL A 264 -20.24 2.35 23.42
N ARG A 265 -20.49 2.82 24.63
CA ARG A 265 -19.71 2.50 25.81
C ARG A 265 -20.58 1.76 26.81
N THR A 266 -20.05 0.66 27.30
CA THR A 266 -20.65 -0.10 28.40
C THR A 266 -20.10 0.41 29.73
N TYR A 267 -20.95 0.58 30.73
CA TYR A 267 -20.48 0.84 32.10
C TYR A 267 -20.01 -0.44 32.75
N GLY A 268 -19.07 -0.35 33.70
CA GLY A 268 -18.71 -1.50 34.52
C GLY A 268 -19.86 -1.94 35.42
N LEU A 269 -19.81 -3.22 35.79
CA LEU A 269 -20.78 -3.85 36.69
C LEU A 269 -20.50 -3.43 38.14
N ALA A 270 -21.57 -3.42 38.95
CA ALA A 270 -21.47 -3.27 40.40
C ALA A 270 -20.74 -4.47 41.05
N ASN A 271 -20.50 -4.39 42.37
CA ASN A 271 -19.93 -5.52 43.10
C ASN A 271 -20.86 -6.73 43.05
N LEU A 272 -20.28 -7.93 43.03
CA LEU A 272 -21.04 -9.16 43.17
C LEU A 272 -21.58 -9.25 44.60
N ASP A 273 -22.89 -9.46 44.72
CA ASP A 273 -23.54 -9.65 46.01
C ASP A 273 -23.17 -11.01 46.60
N ILE A 274 -23.13 -11.09 47.94
CA ILE A 274 -23.00 -12.36 48.65
C ILE A 274 -24.33 -13.09 48.52
N VAL A 275 -24.34 -14.26 47.86
CA VAL A 275 -25.53 -15.11 47.72
C VAL A 275 -25.51 -16.18 48.80
N PRO A 276 -26.46 -16.17 49.77
CA PRO A 276 -26.57 -17.22 50.77
C PRO A 276 -26.99 -18.56 50.15
N GLU A 277 -26.64 -19.66 50.81
CA GLU A 277 -27.00 -21.01 50.35
C GLU A 277 -28.53 -21.16 50.21
N GLY A 278 -28.98 -21.66 49.05
CA GLY A 278 -30.39 -21.85 48.72
C GLY A 278 -31.13 -20.61 48.23
N SER A 279 -30.48 -19.45 48.11
CA SER A 279 -31.08 -18.21 47.60
C SER A 279 -30.91 -18.06 46.09
N THR A 280 -31.79 -17.26 45.47
CA THR A 280 -31.70 -16.88 44.06
C THR A 280 -30.65 -15.78 43.84
N TYR A 281 -29.91 -15.86 42.73
CA TYR A 281 -29.01 -14.79 42.30
C TYR A 281 -29.79 -13.53 41.92
N GLN A 282 -29.27 -12.35 42.29
CA GLN A 282 -29.83 -11.06 41.87
C GLN A 282 -29.29 -10.66 40.50
N GLU A 283 -30.14 -10.05 39.68
CA GLU A 283 -29.74 -9.53 38.37
C GLU A 283 -28.90 -8.25 38.56
N LEU A 284 -27.68 -8.25 38.03
CA LEU A 284 -26.85 -7.04 38.01
C LEU A 284 -27.34 -6.12 36.90
N ALA A 285 -27.61 -4.85 37.25
CA ALA A 285 -27.92 -3.82 36.27
C ALA A 285 -26.69 -3.49 35.40
N TRP A 286 -26.90 -3.44 34.10
CA TRP A 286 -25.96 -2.91 33.12
C TRP A 286 -26.71 -1.91 32.22
N THR A 287 -26.11 -0.76 31.97
CA THR A 287 -26.58 0.26 31.02
C THR A 287 -25.46 0.65 30.07
N ASP A 288 -25.83 1.22 28.93
CA ASP A 288 -24.90 1.72 27.93
C ASP A 288 -25.04 3.23 27.81
N GLN A 289 -23.92 3.91 27.55
CA GLN A 289 -23.90 5.31 27.10
C GLN A 289 -23.48 5.32 25.65
N GLU A 290 -24.32 5.93 24.82
CA GLU A 290 -24.07 6.06 23.40
C GLU A 290 -23.71 7.51 23.08
N GLU A 291 -22.57 7.72 22.44
CA GLU A 291 -22.25 8.96 21.75
C GLU A 291 -22.41 8.72 20.25
N THR A 292 -22.78 9.75 19.49
CA THR A 292 -22.95 9.62 18.03
C THR A 292 -21.89 10.43 17.31
N ALA A 293 -21.46 9.95 16.15
CA ALA A 293 -20.61 10.68 15.23
C ALA A 293 -21.35 10.91 13.90
N SER A 294 -21.25 12.14 13.39
CA SER A 294 -21.90 12.54 12.15
C SER A 294 -20.93 12.54 10.97
N TYR A 295 -21.38 12.05 9.83
CA TYR A 295 -20.58 12.08 8.60
C TYR A 295 -20.37 13.51 8.08
N ALA A 296 -19.15 13.78 7.60
CA ALA A 296 -18.78 15.04 6.97
C ALA A 296 -17.89 14.80 5.74
N LYS A 297 -18.24 15.46 4.63
CA LYS A 297 -17.48 15.41 3.38
C LYS A 297 -16.64 16.68 3.25
N ARG A 298 -15.32 16.53 3.18
CA ARG A 298 -14.37 17.62 2.97
C ARG A 298 -13.67 17.44 1.64
N GLY A 299 -13.33 18.52 0.96
CA GLY A 299 -12.59 18.42 -0.29
C GLY A 299 -12.63 19.70 -1.10
N ASN A 300 -11.52 20.00 -1.74
CA ASN A 300 -11.34 21.16 -2.61
C ASN A 300 -10.77 20.69 -3.95
N PHE A 301 -10.85 21.55 -4.96
CA PHE A 301 -10.21 21.31 -6.25
C PHE A 301 -9.09 22.32 -6.49
N ILE A 302 -8.05 21.85 -7.16
CA ILE A 302 -6.92 22.67 -7.61
C ILE A 302 -6.94 22.66 -9.14
N PRO A 303 -7.16 23.83 -9.78
CA PRO A 303 -7.09 23.93 -11.23
C PRO A 303 -5.61 24.06 -11.68
N ILE A 304 -5.20 23.22 -12.62
CA ILE A 304 -3.98 23.42 -13.42
C ILE A 304 -4.42 23.89 -14.80
N THR A 305 -4.01 25.10 -15.17
CA THR A 305 -4.38 25.70 -16.45
C THR A 305 -3.47 25.20 -17.57
N LEU A 306 -3.95 25.20 -18.81
CA LEU A 306 -3.15 24.84 -19.98
C LEU A 306 -1.89 25.73 -20.13
N GLU A 307 -1.99 27.01 -19.78
CA GLU A 307 -0.84 27.93 -19.84
C GLU A 307 0.26 27.55 -18.84
N THR A 308 -0.07 26.82 -17.77
CA THR A 308 0.94 26.28 -16.85
C THR A 308 1.82 25.22 -17.52
N PHE A 309 1.24 24.43 -18.43
CA PHE A 309 1.97 23.49 -19.28
C PHE A 309 2.76 24.22 -20.37
N MET A 310 2.14 25.19 -21.05
CA MET A 310 2.81 25.97 -22.11
C MET A 310 3.99 26.79 -21.60
N LEU A 311 3.89 27.34 -20.39
CA LEU A 311 4.97 28.09 -19.73
C LEU A 311 5.98 27.18 -19.00
N ASP A 312 5.87 25.86 -19.14
CA ASP A 312 6.75 24.84 -18.56
C ASP A 312 7.03 25.06 -17.05
N LYS A 313 5.99 25.39 -16.28
CA LYS A 313 6.10 25.69 -14.84
C LYS A 313 6.16 24.40 -14.01
N LEU A 314 7.15 23.55 -14.29
CA LEU A 314 7.34 22.24 -13.67
C LEU A 314 7.34 22.31 -12.13
N ALA A 315 8.04 23.29 -11.55
CA ALA A 315 8.12 23.47 -10.10
C ALA A 315 6.73 23.62 -9.42
N LYS A 316 5.76 24.23 -10.10
CA LYS A 316 4.39 24.36 -9.55
C LYS A 316 3.68 23.02 -9.46
N VAL A 317 3.88 22.15 -10.46
CA VAL A 317 3.29 20.82 -10.50
C VAL A 317 4.01 19.89 -9.52
N GLN A 318 5.32 20.04 -9.36
CA GLN A 318 6.13 19.23 -8.42
C GLN A 318 5.78 19.45 -6.95
N VAL A 319 5.48 20.69 -6.54
CA VAL A 319 5.16 21.00 -5.13
C VAL A 319 3.71 20.61 -4.78
N LEU A 320 2.85 20.41 -5.78
CA LEU A 320 1.42 20.20 -5.60
C LEU A 320 1.07 18.97 -4.72
N PRO A 321 1.64 17.76 -4.92
CA PRO A 321 1.38 16.60 -4.06
C PRO A 321 1.66 16.89 -2.58
N SER A 322 2.81 17.51 -2.29
CA SER A 322 3.22 17.82 -0.92
C SER A 322 2.26 18.80 -0.24
N LEU A 323 1.78 19.82 -0.95
CA LEU A 323 0.80 20.78 -0.42
C LEU A 323 -0.55 20.13 -0.15
N MET A 324 -0.96 19.18 -0.99
CA MET A 324 -2.20 18.43 -0.79
C MET A 324 -2.09 17.48 0.41
N ALA A 325 -0.97 16.77 0.54
CA ALA A 325 -0.68 15.94 1.70
C ALA A 325 -0.63 16.79 2.99
N ASN A 326 -0.03 17.98 2.95
CA ASN A 326 -0.04 18.94 4.06
C ASN A 326 -1.45 19.37 4.43
N SER A 327 -2.29 19.69 3.44
CA SER A 327 -3.67 20.10 3.67
C SER A 327 -4.48 18.98 4.33
N TRP A 328 -4.35 17.75 3.83
CA TRP A 328 -4.98 16.57 4.45
C TRP A 328 -4.53 16.38 5.90
N PHE A 329 -3.21 16.40 6.14
CA PHE A 329 -2.62 16.31 7.48
C PHE A 329 -3.18 17.39 8.42
N ASN A 330 -3.17 18.65 7.99
CA ASN A 330 -3.67 19.77 8.80
C ASN A 330 -5.15 19.61 9.13
N THR A 331 -5.98 19.13 8.19
CA THR A 331 -7.41 18.93 8.50
C THR A 331 -7.66 17.87 9.56
N ILE A 332 -6.85 16.81 9.63
CA ILE A 332 -6.97 15.79 10.69
C ILE A 332 -6.41 16.35 12.00
N SER A 333 -5.27 17.02 11.92
CA SER A 333 -4.63 17.68 13.07
C SER A 333 -5.59 18.66 13.75
N ASP A 334 -6.31 19.46 12.95
CA ASP A 334 -7.30 20.42 13.43
C ASP A 334 -8.50 19.71 14.07
N LEU A 335 -8.99 18.61 13.47
CA LEU A 335 -10.09 17.83 14.06
C LEU A 335 -9.74 17.29 15.46
N VAL A 336 -8.52 16.80 15.65
CA VAL A 336 -8.06 16.28 16.94
C VAL A 336 -7.79 17.42 17.93
N SER A 337 -7.12 18.49 17.50
CA SER A 337 -6.86 19.67 18.34
C SER A 337 -8.15 20.34 18.81
N ASN A 338 -9.16 20.43 17.93
CA ASN A 338 -10.46 21.01 18.21
C ASN A 338 -11.22 20.30 19.33
N VAL A 339 -10.92 19.03 19.64
CA VAL A 339 -11.48 18.35 20.81
C VAL A 339 -11.20 19.15 22.09
N PHE A 340 -10.02 19.78 22.17
CA PHE A 340 -9.57 20.52 23.33
C PHE A 340 -9.84 22.02 23.21
N THR A 341 -9.85 22.61 22.01
CA THR A 341 -9.95 24.07 21.85
C THR A 341 -11.37 24.58 21.58
N LEU A 342 -12.29 23.73 21.13
CA LEU A 342 -13.67 24.12 20.85
C LEU A 342 -14.42 24.59 22.11
N ASN A 343 -15.51 25.33 21.86
CA ASN A 343 -16.46 25.76 22.90
C ASN A 343 -15.77 26.51 24.05
N THR A 344 -15.00 27.54 23.72
CA THR A 344 -14.20 28.30 24.71
C THR A 344 -13.27 27.36 25.49
N ALA A 345 -12.60 26.46 24.77
CA ALA A 345 -11.67 25.49 25.33
C ALA A 345 -12.29 24.46 26.30
N ALA A 346 -13.62 24.33 26.35
CA ALA A 346 -14.35 23.34 27.13
C ALA A 346 -14.64 22.03 26.35
N GLY A 347 -14.34 21.98 25.05
CA GLY A 347 -14.59 20.83 24.19
C GLY A 347 -16.08 20.63 23.84
N PRO A 348 -16.41 19.56 23.08
CA PRO A 348 -17.78 19.28 22.66
C PRO A 348 -18.70 18.97 23.84
N VAL A 349 -20.00 19.23 23.67
CA VAL A 349 -21.02 18.86 24.66
C VAL A 349 -21.45 17.42 24.45
N LEU A 350 -21.25 16.58 25.47
CA LEU A 350 -21.62 15.16 25.46
C LEU A 350 -23.14 14.98 25.57
N SER A 351 -23.63 13.78 25.21
CA SER A 351 -25.07 13.43 25.29
C SER A 351 -25.71 13.69 26.66
N ALA A 352 -24.94 13.58 27.75
CA ALA A 352 -25.34 13.91 29.12
C ALA A 352 -25.47 15.42 29.40
N THR A 353 -25.45 16.28 28.36
CA THR A 353 -25.58 17.75 28.41
C THR A 353 -24.39 18.50 29.04
N GLY A 354 -23.38 17.79 29.56
CA GLY A 354 -22.13 18.39 30.03
C GLY A 354 -21.13 18.69 28.92
N ALA A 355 -20.42 19.82 28.98
CA ALA A 355 -19.22 20.03 28.16
C ALA A 355 -18.14 19.03 28.57
N LEU A 356 -17.37 18.53 27.58
CA LEU A 356 -16.32 17.53 27.77
C LEU A 356 -15.36 17.88 28.90
N PHE A 357 -14.92 19.14 28.97
CA PHE A 357 -14.12 19.69 30.05
C PHE A 357 -14.96 20.64 30.89
N ASN A 358 -15.16 20.29 32.16
CA ASN A 358 -15.85 21.17 33.09
C ASN A 358 -15.34 21.02 34.53
N ALA A 359 -15.49 22.11 35.30
CA ALA A 359 -15.13 22.15 36.72
C ALA A 359 -16.31 21.72 37.64
N THR A 360 -17.47 21.41 37.07
CA THR A 360 -18.68 21.08 37.82
C THR A 360 -18.51 19.74 38.53
N ALA A 361 -18.88 19.68 39.81
CA ALA A 361 -18.77 18.48 40.63
C ALA A 361 -19.47 17.26 40.02
N ILE A 362 -18.84 16.08 40.11
CA ILE A 362 -19.32 14.77 39.64
C ILE A 362 -20.65 14.35 40.31
N THR A 363 -21.14 15.10 41.30
CA THR A 363 -22.47 14.91 41.90
C THR A 363 -23.60 15.31 40.95
N ASN A 364 -23.32 16.17 39.96
CA ASN A 364 -24.26 16.57 38.94
C ASN A 364 -24.13 15.65 37.72
N VAL A 365 -25.24 15.34 37.05
CA VAL A 365 -25.28 14.49 35.84
C VAL A 365 -24.36 15.01 34.73
N ALA A 366 -24.17 16.34 34.66
CA ALA A 366 -23.31 17.01 33.68
C ALA A 366 -21.89 17.34 34.21
N GLY A 367 -21.52 16.93 35.43
CA GLY A 367 -20.25 17.29 36.07
C GLY A 367 -19.13 16.25 35.87
N HIS A 368 -17.94 16.72 35.50
CA HIS A 368 -16.79 15.88 35.15
C HIS A 368 -15.54 16.18 35.99
N VAL A 369 -15.38 17.40 36.53
CA VAL A 369 -14.22 17.83 37.35
C VAL A 369 -12.89 17.47 36.68
N ASN A 370 -12.78 17.77 35.39
CA ASN A 370 -11.63 17.47 34.55
C ASN A 370 -11.06 18.74 33.88
N LEU A 371 -11.40 19.92 34.43
CA LEU A 371 -10.87 21.21 34.03
C LEU A 371 -10.23 21.91 35.23
N LEU A 372 -8.95 22.25 35.11
CA LEU A 372 -8.21 23.12 36.04
C LEU A 372 -7.75 24.40 35.31
N THR A 373 -7.19 25.34 36.04
CA THR A 373 -6.73 26.64 35.51
C THR A 373 -5.32 26.99 35.96
N THR A 374 -4.48 25.98 36.22
CA THR A 374 -3.10 26.20 36.68
C THR A 374 -2.10 25.78 35.62
N ALA A 375 -1.09 26.62 35.41
CA ALA A 375 0.01 26.34 34.49
C ALA A 375 0.77 25.05 34.86
N PHE A 376 1.43 24.46 33.86
CA PHE A 376 2.11 23.17 34.04
C PHE A 376 3.30 23.28 35.00
N SER A 377 3.36 22.35 35.95
CA SER A 377 4.48 22.20 36.89
C SER A 377 4.48 20.81 37.52
N TYR A 378 5.59 20.42 38.16
CA TYR A 378 5.70 19.12 38.85
C TYR A 378 4.56 18.89 39.86
N SER A 379 4.20 19.90 40.65
CA SER A 379 3.12 19.79 41.64
C SER A 379 1.76 19.63 40.98
N GLN A 380 1.49 20.37 39.91
CA GLN A 380 0.22 20.29 39.17
C GLN A 380 0.06 18.97 38.42
N TYR A 381 1.14 18.39 37.89
CA TYR A 381 1.09 17.05 37.31
C TYR A 381 0.57 16.01 38.33
N HIS A 382 1.04 16.05 39.57
CA HIS A 382 0.56 15.13 40.62
C HIS A 382 -0.89 15.40 41.03
N VAL A 383 -1.36 16.64 40.96
CA VAL A 383 -2.78 16.98 41.18
C VAL A 383 -3.65 16.35 40.10
N VAL A 384 -3.28 16.53 38.82
CA VAL A 384 -4.02 15.96 37.68
C VAL A 384 -3.95 14.44 37.68
N ARG A 385 -2.78 13.85 37.89
CA ARG A 385 -2.62 12.39 38.02
C ARG A 385 -3.52 11.84 39.13
N ARG A 386 -3.57 12.50 40.29
CA ARG A 386 -4.43 12.09 41.40
C ARG A 386 -5.92 12.26 41.06
N ALA A 387 -6.29 13.30 40.32
CA ALA A 387 -7.65 13.51 39.86
C ALA A 387 -8.09 12.37 38.93
N MET A 388 -7.29 12.04 37.90
CA MET A 388 -7.55 10.94 36.97
C MET A 388 -7.62 9.58 37.68
N MET A 389 -6.68 9.28 38.59
CA MET A 389 -6.69 8.03 39.34
C MET A 389 -7.89 7.89 40.28
N LYS A 390 -8.42 9.01 40.79
CA LYS A 390 -9.57 9.03 41.69
C LYS A 390 -10.90 8.95 40.96
N GLN A 391 -10.92 9.03 39.64
CA GLN A 391 -12.16 8.91 38.89
C GLN A 391 -12.82 7.56 39.09
N THR A 392 -14.15 7.59 39.11
CA THR A 392 -14.97 6.44 39.42
C THR A 392 -15.80 6.00 38.23
N ASP A 393 -16.09 4.70 38.17
CA ASP A 393 -17.06 4.16 37.22
C ASP A 393 -18.49 4.46 37.69
N ARG A 394 -19.08 5.56 37.19
CA ARG A 394 -20.45 6.00 37.48
C ARG A 394 -21.24 6.10 36.19
N PRO A 395 -22.57 5.87 36.21
CA PRO A 395 -23.43 5.78 37.40
C PRO A 395 -23.52 4.39 38.05
N LEU A 396 -23.22 3.29 37.35
CA LEU A 396 -23.51 1.91 37.82
C LEU A 396 -22.38 1.19 38.58
N GLY A 397 -21.14 1.70 38.58
CA GLY A 397 -19.99 1.04 39.25
C GLY A 397 -19.81 1.41 40.73
N ALA A 398 -20.87 1.89 41.41
CA ALA A 398 -20.91 2.19 42.85
C ALA A 398 -19.72 3.00 43.40
N GLY A 399 -19.07 3.84 42.59
CA GLY A 399 -17.92 4.64 43.03
C GLY A 399 -16.58 3.90 43.03
N ARG A 400 -16.46 2.76 42.34
CA ARG A 400 -15.17 2.07 42.15
C ARG A 400 -14.20 2.96 41.39
N ARG A 401 -13.00 3.15 41.95
CA ARG A 401 -11.93 3.91 41.31
C ARG A 401 -11.32 3.11 40.18
N LEU A 402 -11.18 3.73 39.02
CA LEU A 402 -10.67 3.11 37.80
C LEU A 402 -9.13 3.13 37.71
N LEU A 403 -8.47 3.89 38.60
CA LEU A 403 -7.01 4.03 38.65
C LEU A 403 -6.42 4.39 37.27
N ILE A 404 -7.12 5.24 36.52
CA ILE A 404 -6.68 5.71 35.20
C ILE A 404 -5.45 6.61 35.41
N GLN A 405 -4.36 6.30 34.72
CA GLN A 405 -3.13 7.08 34.77
C GLN A 405 -2.96 7.88 33.47
N PRO A 406 -2.48 9.13 33.53
CA PRO A 406 -2.09 9.86 32.34
C PRO A 406 -0.82 9.22 31.74
N LYS A 407 -0.87 8.87 30.45
CA LYS A 407 0.28 8.38 29.69
C LYS A 407 0.86 9.48 28.82
N PHE A 408 0.00 10.30 28.22
CA PHE A 408 0.39 11.38 27.32
C PHE A 408 0.04 12.73 27.92
N ILE A 409 0.94 13.70 27.78
CA ILE A 409 0.71 15.11 28.08
C ILE A 409 0.81 15.89 26.78
N LEU A 410 -0.19 16.74 26.54
CA LEU A 410 -0.31 17.60 25.37
C LEU A 410 -0.01 19.05 25.79
N GLY A 411 0.73 19.77 24.95
CA GLY A 411 0.98 21.20 25.13
C GLY A 411 1.56 21.86 23.87
N PRO A 412 1.65 23.20 23.85
CA PRO A 412 2.34 23.95 22.81
C PRO A 412 3.86 23.75 22.87
N LEU A 413 4.56 24.22 21.83
CA LEU A 413 6.02 24.17 21.75
C LEU A 413 6.70 24.93 22.91
N ASP A 414 6.09 26.01 23.39
CA ASP A 414 6.66 26.84 24.48
C ASP A 414 6.85 26.06 25.80
N LEU A 415 6.03 25.04 26.04
CA LEU A 415 6.10 24.18 27.22
C LEU A 415 7.06 23.00 27.09
N GLU A 416 7.69 22.78 25.92
CA GLU A 416 8.55 21.62 25.69
C GLU A 416 9.70 21.55 26.72
N SER A 417 10.36 22.68 26.97
CA SER A 417 11.46 22.75 27.94
C SER A 417 11.02 22.36 29.36
N VAL A 418 9.81 22.78 29.76
CA VAL A 418 9.23 22.47 31.08
C VAL A 418 8.80 21.00 31.15
N PHE A 419 8.27 20.44 30.06
CA PHE A 419 7.94 19.01 29.99
C PHE A 419 9.18 18.13 30.13
N GLN A 420 10.26 18.47 29.42
CA GLN A 420 11.54 17.78 29.51
C GLN A 420 12.12 17.87 30.93
N GLU A 421 12.07 19.06 31.56
CA GLU A 421 12.55 19.23 32.93
C GLU A 421 11.77 18.33 33.92
N VAL A 422 10.44 18.31 33.83
CA VAL A 422 9.60 17.48 34.72
C VAL A 422 9.75 15.98 34.44
N ARG A 423 9.96 15.59 33.18
CA ARG A 423 10.08 14.18 32.76
C ARG A 423 11.45 13.59 33.04
N ASP A 424 12.52 14.31 32.72
CA ASP A 424 13.88 13.73 32.65
C ASP A 424 14.73 14.02 33.88
N SER A 425 14.42 15.09 34.63
CA SER A 425 15.15 15.43 35.86
C SER A 425 15.10 14.30 36.88
N ASP A 426 16.26 13.93 37.43
CA ASP A 426 16.38 12.96 38.51
C ASP A 426 15.82 13.47 39.85
N LEU A 427 15.80 14.79 40.01
CA LEU A 427 15.44 15.50 41.23
C LEU A 427 14.21 16.36 40.99
N VAL A 428 13.42 16.62 42.03
CA VAL A 428 12.23 17.46 41.91
C VAL A 428 12.62 18.86 41.39
N PRO A 429 12.07 19.29 40.23
CA PRO A 429 12.32 20.61 39.67
C PRO A 429 11.95 21.72 40.65
N ASN A 430 12.79 22.75 40.75
CA ASN A 430 12.57 23.92 41.60
C ASN A 430 12.35 23.61 43.10
N GLN A 431 12.85 22.47 43.60
CA GLN A 431 12.84 22.20 45.04
C GLN A 431 13.84 23.12 45.74
N GLN A 432 13.33 24.23 46.28
CA GLN A 432 14.09 25.08 47.20
C GLN A 432 14.32 24.28 48.49
N SER A 433 15.59 23.97 48.78
CA SER A 433 15.95 23.25 50.00
C SER A 433 15.42 24.02 51.21
N GLY A 434 14.42 23.47 51.90
CA GLY A 434 13.90 24.00 53.14
C GLY A 434 14.96 23.94 54.22
N GLY A 435 15.75 25.01 54.34
CA GLY A 435 16.64 25.25 55.47
C GLY A 435 16.29 26.59 56.05
N GLU A 436 15.90 26.61 57.32
CA GLU A 436 15.89 27.82 58.12
C GLU A 436 17.23 28.57 57.93
N THR A 437 17.11 29.88 57.92
CA THR A 437 18.14 30.91 57.90
C THR A 437 19.54 30.45 58.34
N GLY A 438 20.50 30.43 57.41
CA GLY A 438 21.93 30.53 57.73
C GLY A 438 22.68 29.21 57.93
N GLY A 439 22.89 28.45 56.85
CA GLY A 439 23.88 27.38 56.81
C GLY A 439 23.96 26.79 55.41
N ALA A 440 25.16 26.56 54.89
CA ALA A 440 25.38 25.88 53.62
C ALA A 440 24.90 24.42 53.70
N ASN A 441 23.59 24.22 53.55
CA ASN A 441 22.97 22.90 53.57
C ASN A 441 23.08 22.30 52.17
N LEU A 442 23.86 21.23 52.07
CA LEU A 442 23.76 20.21 51.03
C LEU A 442 22.39 19.51 51.19
N GLY A 443 21.32 20.19 50.80
CA GLY A 443 19.95 19.73 50.98
C GLY A 443 19.71 18.43 50.23
N ILE A 444 19.24 17.40 50.94
CA ILE A 444 18.79 16.15 50.34
C ILE A 444 17.62 16.48 49.41
N GLN A 445 17.89 16.51 48.10
CA GLN A 445 16.84 16.73 47.10
C GLN A 445 16.04 15.44 46.93
N THR A 446 14.72 15.57 46.83
CA THR A 446 13.82 14.42 46.70
C THR A 446 13.93 13.87 45.28
N ARG A 447 13.96 12.55 45.14
CA ARG A 447 13.93 11.92 43.83
C ARG A 447 12.61 12.22 43.11
N ASN A 448 12.70 12.56 41.83
CA ASN A 448 11.54 12.79 40.99
C ASN A 448 10.74 11.47 40.83
N THR A 449 9.47 11.48 41.26
CA THR A 449 8.56 10.34 41.11
C THR A 449 7.71 10.37 39.85
N ALA A 450 7.76 11.48 39.09
CA ALA A 450 7.15 11.64 37.78
C ALA A 450 8.11 11.24 36.64
N LYS A 451 9.36 10.88 36.97
CA LYS A 451 10.37 10.52 35.97
C LYS A 451 9.89 9.30 35.16
N GLY A 452 9.78 9.48 33.84
CA GLY A 452 9.37 8.44 32.90
C GLY A 452 7.94 7.93 33.08
N THR A 453 7.08 8.62 33.85
CA THR A 453 5.68 8.19 34.03
C THR A 453 4.77 8.66 32.90
N PHE A 454 5.20 9.63 32.10
CA PHE A 454 4.44 10.16 30.97
C PHE A 454 5.37 10.46 29.77
N GLU A 455 4.76 10.50 28.59
CA GLU A 455 5.33 10.98 27.34
C GLU A 455 4.66 12.31 26.97
N TYR A 456 5.42 13.24 26.42
CA TYR A 456 4.88 14.53 25.99
C TYR A 456 4.72 14.54 24.46
N ILE A 457 3.66 15.19 24.00
CA ILE A 457 3.37 15.37 22.58
C ILE A 457 3.09 16.86 22.37
N ILE A 458 3.79 17.44 21.40
CA ILE A 458 3.64 18.86 21.05
C ILE A 458 2.51 18.98 20.05
N VAL A 459 1.53 19.82 20.37
CA VAL A 459 0.38 20.09 19.49
C VAL A 459 0.66 21.38 18.69
N PRO A 460 0.88 21.29 17.37
CA PRO A 460 1.28 22.46 16.56
C PRO A 460 0.23 23.57 16.51
N GLN A 461 -1.05 23.24 16.71
CA GLN A 461 -2.15 24.20 16.65
C GLN A 461 -2.31 25.05 17.91
N TRP A 462 -1.72 24.66 19.03
CA TRP A 462 -1.87 25.37 20.29
C TRP A 462 -0.87 26.51 20.37
N THR A 463 -1.37 27.74 20.49
CA THR A 463 -0.56 28.97 20.52
C THR A 463 -0.44 29.57 21.91
N ASP A 464 -1.18 29.04 22.88
CA ASP A 464 -1.26 29.58 24.23
C ASP A 464 -0.37 28.77 25.16
N ALA A 465 0.65 29.44 25.72
CA ALA A 465 1.72 28.85 26.52
C ALA A 465 1.23 28.20 27.81
N ASP A 466 0.02 28.50 28.29
CA ASP A 466 -0.48 27.97 29.55
C ASP A 466 -1.43 26.77 29.37
N ASN A 467 -1.83 26.46 28.13
CA ASN A 467 -2.78 25.38 27.85
C ASN A 467 -2.10 24.02 27.77
N TRP A 468 -2.52 23.10 28.64
CA TRP A 468 -2.04 21.73 28.63
C TRP A 468 -3.16 20.73 28.93
N ALA A 469 -3.02 19.52 28.40
CA ALA A 469 -3.95 18.43 28.67
C ALA A 469 -3.23 17.13 28.97
N ALA A 470 -3.89 16.24 29.70
CA ALA A 470 -3.42 14.90 30.01
C ALA A 470 -4.41 13.88 29.45
N VAL A 471 -3.87 12.87 28.79
CA VAL A 471 -4.61 11.81 28.11
C VAL A 471 -4.13 10.46 28.63
N ALA A 472 -5.08 9.58 28.94
CA ALA A 472 -4.82 8.20 29.31
C ALA A 472 -4.41 7.35 28.10
N ASP A 473 -3.93 6.14 28.33
CA ASP A 473 -3.60 5.22 27.23
C ASP A 473 -4.88 4.83 26.46
N PRO A 474 -5.00 5.13 25.14
CA PRO A 474 -6.19 4.77 24.37
C PRO A 474 -6.38 3.26 24.22
N ALA A 475 -5.35 2.45 24.45
CA ALA A 475 -5.48 0.99 24.44
C ALA A 475 -6.32 0.48 25.63
N GLN A 476 -6.25 1.15 26.78
CA GLN A 476 -6.99 0.77 27.99
C GLN A 476 -8.29 1.57 28.13
N PHE A 477 -8.23 2.88 27.88
CA PHE A 477 -9.35 3.80 28.04
C PHE A 477 -9.45 4.69 26.80
N PRO A 478 -10.02 4.18 25.68
CA PRO A 478 -10.17 4.96 24.46
C PRO A 478 -11.15 6.11 24.69
N ALA A 479 -10.64 7.33 24.60
CA ALA A 479 -11.44 8.55 24.74
C ALA A 479 -11.78 9.17 23.37
N ILE A 480 -10.78 9.30 22.50
CA ILE A 480 -10.88 9.97 21.20
C ILE A 480 -10.82 8.93 20.07
N TRP A 481 -11.73 9.07 19.12
CA TRP A 481 -11.86 8.17 17.98
C TRP A 481 -11.72 8.93 16.66
N LEU A 482 -11.01 8.33 15.70
CA LEU A 482 -11.05 8.73 14.31
C LEU A 482 -11.72 7.61 13.52
N LEU A 483 -12.86 7.94 12.92
CA LEU A 483 -13.63 6.99 12.11
C LEU A 483 -13.37 7.26 10.63
N TRP A 484 -13.05 6.18 9.91
CA TRP A 484 -12.74 6.20 8.48
C TRP A 484 -13.78 5.40 7.71
N LEU A 485 -14.28 5.96 6.61
CA LEU A 485 -15.21 5.24 5.75
C LEU A 485 -14.44 4.18 4.95
N ARG A 486 -14.69 2.89 5.22
CA ARG A 486 -14.12 1.73 4.52
C ARG A 486 -12.59 1.74 4.44
N GLY A 487 -11.92 2.14 5.52
CA GLY A 487 -10.45 2.12 5.60
C GLY A 487 -9.73 3.16 4.75
N ARG A 488 -10.44 4.15 4.19
CA ARG A 488 -9.82 5.22 3.38
C ARG A 488 -9.13 6.26 4.26
N ARG A 489 -7.84 6.05 4.51
CA ARG A 489 -7.01 6.89 5.40
C ARG A 489 -6.02 7.80 4.66
N THR A 490 -5.74 7.51 3.39
CA THR A 490 -4.82 8.28 2.56
C THR A 490 -5.56 9.27 1.64
N PRO A 491 -4.92 10.37 1.25
CA PRO A 491 -5.51 11.33 0.32
C PRO A 491 -5.73 10.69 -1.05
N GLU A 492 -6.93 10.87 -1.61
CA GLU A 492 -7.26 10.45 -2.98
C GLU A 492 -7.65 11.64 -3.86
N LEU A 493 -7.07 11.65 -5.05
CA LEU A 493 -7.29 12.60 -6.13
C LEU A 493 -8.25 12.05 -7.17
N TYR A 494 -9.15 12.91 -7.60
CA TYR A 494 -10.10 12.67 -8.68
C TYR A 494 -9.92 13.72 -9.77
N THR A 495 -9.95 13.29 -11.02
CA THR A 495 -9.99 14.16 -12.20
C THR A 495 -11.34 14.01 -12.88
N ALA A 496 -11.79 15.06 -13.57
CA ALA A 496 -12.94 14.97 -14.48
C ALA A 496 -12.39 14.77 -15.89
N ASP A 497 -12.70 13.62 -16.47
CA ASP A 497 -11.99 13.03 -17.60
C ASP A 497 -12.86 13.12 -18.86
N SER A 498 -12.84 14.26 -19.53
CA SER A 498 -13.20 14.39 -20.96
C SER A 498 -12.91 15.81 -21.47
N GLU A 499 -12.56 15.94 -22.75
CA GLU A 499 -12.50 17.24 -23.45
C GLU A 499 -13.88 17.92 -23.52
N GLN A 500 -14.96 17.13 -23.49
CA GLN A 500 -16.33 17.63 -23.36
C GLN A 500 -16.69 18.06 -21.93
N SER A 501 -15.78 17.89 -20.97
CA SER A 501 -15.95 18.40 -19.61
C SER A 501 -16.04 19.91 -19.67
N GLY A 502 -17.14 20.46 -19.19
CA GLY A 502 -17.41 21.90 -19.26
C GLY A 502 -16.31 22.77 -18.65
N ALA A 503 -15.44 22.24 -17.77
CA ALA A 503 -14.31 22.97 -17.20
C ALA A 503 -13.16 23.23 -18.18
N MET A 504 -12.87 22.29 -19.09
CA MET A 504 -11.89 22.49 -20.15
C MET A 504 -12.43 23.48 -21.18
N PHE A 505 -13.68 23.28 -21.60
CA PHE A 505 -14.32 24.16 -22.58
C PHE A 505 -14.52 25.62 -22.09
N THR A 506 -14.70 25.85 -20.79
CA THR A 506 -14.98 27.20 -20.25
C THR A 506 -13.76 27.93 -19.71
N ASN A 507 -12.75 27.20 -19.22
CA ASN A 507 -11.66 27.79 -18.43
C ASN A 507 -10.28 27.18 -18.74
N ASP A 508 -10.13 26.30 -19.74
CA ASP A 508 -8.86 25.66 -20.12
C ASP A 508 -8.09 25.08 -18.92
N THR A 509 -8.81 24.42 -17.99
CA THR A 509 -8.25 23.92 -16.72
C THR A 509 -8.48 22.43 -16.49
N ILE A 510 -7.40 21.70 -16.18
CA ILE A 510 -7.46 20.36 -15.58
C ILE A 510 -7.73 20.55 -14.09
N ARG A 511 -8.83 20.01 -13.58
CA ARG A 511 -9.20 20.14 -12.17
C ARG A 511 -8.89 18.86 -11.41
N PHE A 512 -7.96 18.97 -10.47
CA PHE A 512 -7.63 17.91 -9.53
C PHE A 512 -8.41 18.10 -8.24
N LYS A 513 -9.31 17.18 -7.92
CA LYS A 513 -10.16 17.23 -6.74
C LYS A 513 -9.62 16.29 -5.67
N VAL A 514 -9.30 16.84 -4.49
CA VAL A 514 -9.06 16.04 -3.28
C VAL A 514 -10.38 15.86 -2.54
N ARG A 515 -10.63 14.66 -2.02
CA ARG A 515 -11.82 14.39 -1.21
C ARG A 515 -11.48 13.54 0.00
N MET A 516 -11.89 14.01 1.17
CA MET A 516 -11.84 13.30 2.44
C MET A 516 -13.26 12.96 2.90
N PHE A 517 -13.44 11.70 3.30
CA PHE A 517 -14.61 11.23 4.02
C PHE A 517 -14.21 11.03 5.47
N SER A 518 -14.70 11.88 6.36
CA SER A 518 -14.41 11.76 7.79
C SER A 518 -15.67 11.97 8.62
N PHE A 519 -15.61 11.54 9.86
CA PHE A 519 -16.67 11.76 10.84
C PHE A 519 -16.26 12.87 11.80
N ARG A 520 -17.23 13.70 12.17
CA ARG A 520 -17.11 14.74 13.21
C ARG A 520 -18.05 14.40 14.36
N PHE A 521 -17.72 14.85 15.57
CA PHE A 521 -18.52 14.56 16.76
C PHE A 521 -20.00 14.90 16.56
N SER A 522 -20.33 16.11 16.11
CA SER A 522 -21.72 16.48 15.82
C SER A 522 -21.81 17.50 14.68
N SER A 523 -23.02 17.75 14.18
CA SER A 523 -23.25 18.80 13.19
C SER A 523 -22.83 20.18 13.69
N SER A 524 -22.92 20.41 15.01
CA SER A 524 -22.56 21.65 15.69
C SER A 524 -21.08 21.75 16.06
N TYR A 525 -20.39 20.62 16.29
CA TYR A 525 -19.01 20.61 16.79
C TYR A 525 -18.09 19.89 15.82
N ASP A 526 -17.17 20.66 15.21
CA ASP A 526 -16.22 20.11 14.26
C ASP A 526 -14.92 19.64 14.92
N CYS A 527 -15.00 18.49 15.58
CA CYS A 527 -13.88 17.80 16.23
C CYS A 527 -13.99 16.29 16.06
N ALA A 528 -12.89 15.59 16.37
CA ALA A 528 -12.86 14.13 16.42
C ALA A 528 -13.90 13.60 17.43
N PRO A 529 -14.63 12.52 17.11
CA PRO A 529 -15.59 11.92 18.03
C PRO A 529 -14.97 11.48 19.35
N VAL A 530 -15.68 11.75 20.46
CA VAL A 530 -15.23 11.43 21.83
C VAL A 530 -16.27 10.52 22.48
N SER A 531 -15.82 9.42 23.07
CA SER A 531 -16.69 8.45 23.75
C SER A 531 -16.61 8.49 25.28
N ASP A 532 -15.51 9.00 25.83
CA ASP A 532 -15.29 9.02 27.28
C ASP A 532 -14.50 10.25 27.72
N PHE A 533 -15.00 10.95 28.75
CA PHE A 533 -14.32 12.10 29.36
C PHE A 533 -13.32 11.68 30.44
N ARG A 534 -13.40 10.45 30.94
CA ARG A 534 -12.62 10.00 32.11
C ARG A 534 -11.12 9.87 31.84
N GLY A 535 -10.79 9.41 30.64
CA GLY A 535 -9.40 9.36 30.17
C GLY A 535 -8.79 10.73 29.88
N LEU A 536 -9.54 11.82 30.01
CA LEU A 536 -9.13 13.16 29.60
C LEU A 536 -9.17 14.12 30.79
N HIS A 537 -8.11 14.90 30.93
CA HIS A 537 -8.06 16.01 31.87
C HIS A 537 -7.39 17.20 31.18
N LYS A 538 -7.91 18.41 31.42
CA LYS A 538 -7.37 19.64 30.85
C LYS A 538 -7.07 20.66 31.92
N SER A 539 -6.05 21.48 31.69
CA SER A 539 -5.84 22.72 32.42
C SER A 539 -5.81 23.86 31.41
N ASN A 540 -6.71 24.82 31.58
CA ASN A 540 -6.84 25.98 30.70
C ASN A 540 -6.67 27.23 31.55
N VAL A 541 -5.62 28.00 31.31
CA VAL A 541 -5.43 29.31 31.98
C VAL A 541 -6.05 30.39 31.11
#